data_AF-A0A7C7KPU7-F1
#
_entry.id   AF-A0A7C7KPU7-F1
#
_cell.length_a   1.000
_cell.length_b   1.000
_cell.length_c   1.000
_cell.angle_alpha   90.00
_cell.angle_beta   90.00
_cell.angle_gamma   90.00
#
_symmetry.space_group_name_H-M   'P 1'
#
loop_
_entity.id
_entity.type
_entity.pdbx_description
1 polymer ?
#
loop_
_entity_poly.entity_id
_entity_poly.type
_entity_poly.pdbx_seq_one_letter_code
_entity_poly.pdbx_strand_id
1 'polypeptide(L)'
;PLHRGQAPHRYLGQPGLAPADPLKRLRTAIPIDLAQQPHGSVAFGAVVTVEDADGQRQNFAMVGEDEADPQAGRLSYVSPLARALDGAVVGDLITWKRPAGDQELEVVAIQYEEEES
;
A
#
# COMPACT_ATOMS: atom_id res chain seq x y z
N PRO A 1 13.55 60.78 -16.13
CA PRO A 1 14.05 59.98 -17.29
C PRO A 1 14.41 58.54 -16.82
N LEU A 2 14.40 57.56 -17.73
CA LEU A 2 14.46 56.10 -17.44
C LEU A 2 15.50 55.40 -18.36
N HIS A 3 15.95 54.15 -18.14
CA HIS A 3 15.58 53.12 -17.15
C HIS A 3 16.77 52.84 -16.20
N ARG A 4 17.39 51.66 -15.99
CA ARG A 4 17.27 50.24 -16.42
C ARG A 4 17.92 49.41 -15.28
N GLY A 5 17.24 48.44 -14.65
CA GLY A 5 17.45 46.97 -14.79
C GLY A 5 18.82 46.48 -14.28
N GLN A 6 19.04 45.45 -13.45
CA GLN A 6 18.31 44.27 -12.92
C GLN A 6 19.08 43.79 -11.65
N ALA A 7 18.64 42.92 -10.72
CA ALA A 7 17.38 42.24 -10.38
C ALA A 7 17.46 41.71 -8.90
N PRO A 8 16.37 41.21 -8.26
CA PRO A 8 16.36 40.84 -6.83
C PRO A 8 16.59 39.33 -6.53
N HIS A 9 16.60 39.02 -5.21
CA HIS A 9 16.72 37.71 -4.53
C HIS A 9 18.12 37.17 -4.22
N ARG A 10 18.51 37.31 -2.94
CA ARG A 10 19.28 36.30 -2.22
C ARG A 10 18.52 35.94 -0.95
N TYR A 11 18.08 34.69 -0.85
CA TYR A 11 17.27 34.20 0.26
C TYR A 11 18.09 34.20 1.57
N LEU A 12 17.58 34.83 2.64
CA LEU A 12 18.08 34.62 4.00
C LEU A 12 17.27 33.47 4.62
N GLY A 13 17.96 32.36 4.94
CA GLY A 13 17.34 31.22 5.63
C GLY A 13 17.36 31.39 7.15
N GLN A 14 16.18 31.50 7.75
CA GLN A 14 15.84 31.21 9.15
C GLN A 14 14.39 30.69 9.16
N PRO A 15 13.85 30.06 10.23
CA PRO A 15 14.44 29.65 11.51
C PRO A 15 14.16 28.16 11.84
N GLY A 16 14.37 27.72 13.09
CA GLY A 16 13.41 26.77 13.70
C GLY A 16 13.93 25.61 14.58
N LEU A 17 13.81 25.81 15.89
CA LEU A 17 13.37 24.83 16.90
C LEU A 17 14.31 23.67 17.33
N ALA A 18 14.39 23.49 18.66
CA ALA A 18 15.03 22.37 19.36
C ALA A 18 13.95 21.53 20.11
N PRO A 19 14.29 20.66 21.07
CA PRO A 19 14.61 19.25 20.87
C PRO A 19 13.54 18.30 21.46
N ALA A 20 13.49 17.02 21.02
CA ALA A 20 12.80 15.97 21.76
C ALA A 20 13.26 14.54 21.37
N ASP A 21 14.14 13.95 22.18
CA ASP A 21 14.04 12.53 22.50
C ASP A 21 12.89 12.39 23.53
N PRO A 22 11.91 11.50 23.29
CA PRO A 22 12.04 10.20 23.94
C PRO A 22 11.47 9.00 23.14
N LEU A 23 11.95 7.81 23.49
CA LEU A 23 11.49 6.48 23.08
C LEU A 23 9.95 6.34 23.00
N LYS A 24 9.36 6.65 21.84
CA LYS A 24 7.95 6.37 21.53
C LYS A 24 7.83 4.87 21.25
N ARG A 25 7.00 4.17 22.03
CA ARG A 25 6.73 2.74 21.82
C ARG A 25 5.98 2.49 20.52
N LEU A 26 6.71 2.27 19.42
CA LEU A 26 6.15 1.82 18.15
C LEU A 26 5.99 0.29 18.15
N ARG A 27 4.89 -0.17 18.77
CA ARG A 27 4.30 -1.48 18.48
C ARG A 27 3.46 -1.38 17.21
N THR A 28 4.13 -1.18 16.08
CA THR A 28 3.66 -1.42 14.69
C THR A 28 4.81 -1.03 13.77
N ALA A 29 5.71 -1.96 13.50
CA ALA A 29 6.68 -1.79 12.43
C ALA A 29 5.97 -2.06 11.10
N ILE A 30 5.64 -1.01 10.34
CA ILE A 30 5.80 -1.06 8.88
C ILE A 30 6.18 0.34 8.34
N PRO A 31 7.46 0.73 8.35
CA PRO A 31 7.98 1.66 7.38
C PRO A 31 8.07 0.91 6.03
N ILE A 32 6.97 0.84 5.28
CA ILE A 32 7.03 0.39 3.89
C ILE A 32 7.67 1.52 3.09
N ASP A 33 8.92 1.33 2.67
CA ASP A 33 9.57 2.27 1.76
C ASP A 33 9.01 2.02 0.34
N LEU A 34 8.01 2.83 -0.01
CA LEU A 34 7.19 2.71 -1.22
C LEU A 34 7.92 3.11 -2.52
N ALA A 35 9.23 3.33 -2.49
CA ALA A 35 9.92 4.18 -3.46
C ALA A 35 9.93 3.66 -4.91
N GLN A 36 9.79 2.34 -5.15
CA GLN A 36 10.23 1.72 -6.41
C GLN A 36 9.31 0.62 -6.99
N GLN A 37 7.98 0.67 -6.79
CA GLN A 37 7.05 -0.32 -7.36
C GLN A 37 6.27 0.21 -8.60
N PRO A 38 6.75 -0.01 -9.83
CA PRO A 38 6.04 0.34 -11.08
C PRO A 38 4.95 -0.69 -11.46
N HIS A 39 4.29 -1.28 -10.46
CA HIS A 39 3.21 -2.25 -10.61
C HIS A 39 1.96 -1.69 -9.96
N GLY A 40 1.35 -0.70 -10.63
CA GLY A 40 0.28 0.13 -10.04
C GLY A 40 -1.01 -0.62 -9.69
N SER A 41 -1.17 -1.86 -10.19
CA SER A 41 -2.34 -2.71 -10.00
C SER A 41 -1.92 -4.11 -9.58
N VAL A 42 -2.70 -4.70 -8.67
CA VAL A 42 -2.62 -6.09 -8.24
C VAL A 42 -2.70 -7.06 -9.43
N ALA A 43 -1.93 -8.14 -9.37
CA ALA A 43 -1.90 -9.21 -10.37
C ALA A 43 -1.52 -10.56 -9.73
N PHE A 44 -1.49 -11.63 -10.54
CA PHE A 44 -0.95 -12.93 -10.11
C PHE A 44 0.46 -12.81 -9.47
N GLY A 45 0.71 -13.55 -8.38
CA GLY A 45 1.94 -13.45 -7.60
C GLY A 45 2.00 -12.26 -6.62
N ALA A 46 1.02 -11.35 -6.63
CA ALA A 46 0.98 -10.25 -5.68
C ALA A 46 0.52 -10.70 -4.28
N VAL A 47 1.22 -10.21 -3.26
CA VAL A 47 0.77 -10.22 -1.86
C VAL A 47 0.09 -8.89 -1.56
N VAL A 48 -1.24 -8.93 -1.54
CA VAL A 48 -2.08 -7.77 -1.28
C VAL A 48 -2.35 -7.65 0.21
N THR A 49 -2.17 -6.46 0.78
CA THR A 49 -2.60 -6.15 2.14
C THR A 49 -3.90 -5.35 2.06
N VAL A 50 -4.94 -5.84 2.71
CA VAL A 50 -6.24 -5.17 2.80
C VAL A 50 -6.57 -4.82 4.24
N GLU A 51 -7.34 -3.75 4.46
CA GLU A 51 -7.85 -3.32 5.75
C GLU A 51 -9.39 -3.38 5.75
N ASP A 52 -9.95 -3.97 6.81
CA ASP A 52 -11.39 -4.06 7.05
C ASP A 52 -11.94 -2.75 7.64
N ALA A 53 -13.27 -2.56 7.63
CA ALA A 53 -13.92 -1.40 8.26
C ALA A 53 -13.65 -1.29 9.77
N ASP A 54 -13.31 -2.41 10.43
CA ASP A 54 -12.87 -2.46 11.84
C ASP A 54 -11.37 -2.12 12.04
N GLY A 55 -10.66 -1.72 10.98
CA GLY A 55 -9.21 -1.45 10.97
C GLY A 55 -8.33 -2.69 11.00
N GLN A 56 -8.91 -3.87 10.77
CA GLN A 56 -8.20 -5.16 10.80
C GLN A 56 -7.49 -5.41 9.48
N ARG A 57 -6.16 -5.55 9.51
CA ARG A 57 -5.36 -5.83 8.32
C ARG A 57 -5.23 -7.33 8.07
N GLN A 58 -5.42 -7.73 6.81
CA GLN A 58 -5.24 -9.10 6.35
C GLN A 58 -4.35 -9.11 5.11
N ASN A 59 -3.52 -10.15 4.99
CA ASN A 59 -2.61 -10.34 3.87
C ASN A 59 -3.13 -11.50 3.01
N PHE A 60 -3.27 -11.26 1.71
CA PHE A 60 -3.75 -12.21 0.73
C PHE A 60 -2.76 -12.35 -0.42
N ALA A 61 -2.17 -13.54 -0.56
CA ALA A 61 -1.27 -13.86 -1.68
C ALA A 61 -2.07 -14.44 -2.85
N MET A 62 -1.91 -13.87 -4.05
CA MET A 62 -2.51 -14.39 -5.28
C MET A 62 -1.65 -15.51 -5.86
N VAL A 63 -2.15 -16.75 -5.78
CA VAL A 63 -1.42 -17.95 -6.18
C VAL A 63 -2.22 -18.80 -7.19
N GLY A 64 -1.61 -19.88 -7.69
CA GLY A 64 -2.27 -20.87 -8.52
C GLY A 64 -3.42 -21.60 -7.80
N GLU A 65 -4.23 -22.35 -8.55
CA GLU A 65 -5.29 -23.19 -7.96
C GLU A 65 -4.72 -24.33 -7.10
N ASP A 66 -3.57 -24.89 -7.50
CA ASP A 66 -2.86 -25.98 -6.80
C ASP A 66 -2.21 -25.53 -5.47
N GLU A 67 -1.83 -24.26 -5.38
CA GLU A 67 -1.09 -23.67 -4.24
C GLU A 67 -1.99 -22.91 -3.25
N ALA A 68 -3.29 -22.85 -3.53
CA ALA A 68 -4.24 -22.06 -2.78
C ALA A 68 -4.58 -22.68 -1.42
N ASP A 69 -4.27 -21.95 -0.36
CA ASP A 69 -4.58 -22.32 1.02
C ASP A 69 -5.23 -21.12 1.74
N PRO A 70 -6.56 -21.12 1.93
CA PRO A 70 -7.26 -20.02 2.57
C PRO A 70 -7.00 -19.92 4.09
N GLN A 71 -6.39 -20.92 4.73
CA GLN A 71 -5.95 -20.83 6.13
C GLN A 71 -4.62 -20.08 6.25
N ALA A 72 -3.76 -20.18 5.23
CA ALA A 72 -2.50 -19.46 5.10
C ALA A 72 -2.62 -18.09 4.38
N GLY A 73 -3.85 -17.64 4.04
CA GLY A 73 -4.08 -16.40 3.28
C GLY A 73 -3.70 -16.49 1.79
N ARG A 74 -3.50 -17.70 1.25
CA ARG A 74 -3.19 -17.94 -0.16
C ARG A 74 -4.49 -18.13 -0.95
N LEU A 75 -4.80 -17.20 -1.83
CA LEU A 75 -6.02 -17.22 -2.65
C LEU A 75 -5.71 -17.70 -4.06
N SER A 76 -6.45 -18.69 -4.55
CA SER A 76 -6.44 -19.05 -5.97
C SER A 76 -6.85 -17.82 -6.80
N TYR A 77 -6.13 -17.51 -7.87
CA TYR A 77 -6.49 -16.45 -8.82
C TYR A 77 -7.94 -16.56 -9.37
N VAL A 78 -8.50 -17.76 -9.45
CA VAL A 78 -9.90 -18.00 -9.86
C VAL A 78 -10.95 -17.61 -8.80
N SER A 79 -10.54 -17.36 -7.56
CA SER A 79 -11.43 -17.04 -6.43
C SER A 79 -12.16 -15.71 -6.64
N PRO A 80 -13.41 -15.56 -6.15
CA PRO A 80 -14.15 -14.30 -6.30
C PRO A 80 -13.48 -13.10 -5.62
N LEU A 81 -12.73 -13.32 -4.53
CA LEU A 81 -11.90 -12.28 -3.91
C LEU A 81 -10.70 -11.90 -4.79
N ALA A 82 -9.98 -12.90 -5.31
CA ALA A 82 -8.83 -12.65 -6.18
C ALA A 82 -9.24 -11.87 -7.44
N ARG A 83 -10.39 -12.19 -8.04
CA ARG A 83 -10.95 -11.48 -9.20
C ARG A 83 -11.54 -10.10 -8.88
N ALA A 84 -11.83 -9.80 -7.61
CA ALA A 84 -12.23 -8.46 -7.16
C ALA A 84 -11.00 -7.59 -6.85
N LEU A 85 -9.89 -8.22 -6.47
CA LEU A 85 -8.60 -7.57 -6.24
C LEU A 85 -7.77 -7.44 -7.53
N ASP A 86 -7.94 -8.31 -8.53
CA ASP A 86 -7.23 -8.26 -9.82
C ASP A 86 -7.45 -6.90 -10.50
N GLY A 87 -6.35 -6.21 -10.84
CA GLY A 87 -6.40 -4.85 -11.39
C GLY A 87 -6.58 -3.72 -10.36
N ALA A 88 -6.99 -4.03 -9.11
CA ALA A 88 -7.18 -3.03 -8.05
C ALA A 88 -5.84 -2.38 -7.65
N VAL A 89 -5.91 -1.16 -7.11
CA VAL A 89 -4.73 -0.33 -6.80
C VAL A 89 -4.68 -0.01 -5.31
N VAL A 90 -3.53 0.47 -4.80
CA VAL A 90 -3.46 0.95 -3.40
C VAL A 90 -4.40 2.17 -3.22
N GLY A 91 -5.27 2.09 -2.21
CA GLY A 91 -6.35 3.03 -1.95
C GLY A 91 -7.70 2.69 -2.61
N ASP A 92 -7.79 1.56 -3.33
CA ASP A 92 -9.06 1.07 -3.89
C ASP A 92 -9.84 0.24 -2.87
N LEU A 93 -11.18 0.27 -2.94
CA LEU A 93 -12.08 -0.32 -1.96
C LEU A 93 -12.99 -1.36 -2.62
N ILE A 94 -12.77 -2.63 -2.27
CA ILE A 94 -13.36 -3.80 -2.92
C ILE A 94 -14.37 -4.49 -1.99
N THR A 95 -15.46 -4.99 -2.58
CA THR A 95 -16.47 -5.76 -1.83
C THR A 95 -16.23 -7.26 -1.97
N TRP A 96 -15.69 -7.89 -0.92
CA TRP A 96 -15.54 -9.33 -0.84
C TRP A 96 -16.87 -10.02 -0.54
N LYS A 97 -17.43 -10.69 -1.56
CA LYS A 97 -18.63 -11.51 -1.41
C LYS A 97 -18.30 -12.85 -0.77
N ARG A 98 -18.65 -13.04 0.51
CA ARG A 98 -18.53 -14.31 1.24
C ARG A 98 -19.90 -14.95 1.49
N PRO A 99 -19.98 -16.29 1.68
CA PRO A 99 -21.19 -16.95 2.17
C PRO A 99 -21.67 -16.44 3.53
N ALA A 100 -20.76 -15.86 4.33
CA ALA A 100 -21.06 -15.28 5.64
C ALA A 100 -21.58 -13.82 5.58
N GLY A 101 -21.60 -13.20 4.39
CA GLY A 101 -21.95 -11.79 4.18
C GLY A 101 -20.89 -11.05 3.36
N ASP A 102 -21.33 -10.02 2.63
CA ASP A 102 -20.45 -9.09 1.92
C ASP A 102 -19.57 -8.32 2.92
N GLN A 103 -18.29 -8.14 2.59
CA GLN A 103 -17.31 -7.45 3.41
C GLN A 103 -16.60 -6.40 2.57
N GLU A 104 -16.56 -5.16 3.05
CA GLU A 104 -15.75 -4.11 2.44
C GLU A 104 -14.32 -4.19 2.95
N LEU A 105 -13.37 -4.05 2.02
CA LEU A 105 -11.93 -4.15 2.23
C LEU A 105 -11.22 -3.06 1.42
N GLU A 106 -10.33 -2.28 2.03
CA GLU A 106 -9.49 -1.29 1.36
C GLU A 106 -8.10 -1.87 1.08
N VAL A 107 -7.59 -1.75 -0.15
CA VAL A 107 -6.24 -2.20 -0.51
C VAL A 107 -5.21 -1.19 0.01
N VAL A 108 -4.55 -1.50 1.13
CA VAL A 108 -3.59 -0.57 1.78
C VAL A 108 -2.13 -0.76 1.35
N ALA A 109 -1.77 -1.92 0.79
CA ALA A 109 -0.47 -2.16 0.17
C ALA A 109 -0.51 -3.31 -0.84
N ILE A 110 0.35 -3.25 -1.85
CA ILE A 110 0.60 -4.34 -2.81
C ILE A 110 2.11 -4.61 -2.75
N GLN A 111 2.48 -5.87 -2.55
CA GLN A 111 3.86 -6.33 -2.53
C GLN A 111 4.02 -7.43 -3.57
N TYR A 112 5.09 -7.37 -4.35
CA TYR A 112 5.54 -8.50 -5.16
C TYR A 112 6.77 -9.06 -4.47
N GLU A 113 6.83 -10.38 -4.29
CA GLU A 113 8.10 -11.03 -3.97
C GLU A 113 8.96 -10.91 -5.23
N GLU A 114 9.98 -10.05 -5.19
CA GLU A 114 10.95 -9.91 -6.27
C GLU A 114 11.76 -11.21 -6.36
N GLU A 115 11.31 -12.13 -7.22
CA GLU A 115 12.11 -13.29 -7.60
C GLU A 115 13.29 -12.81 -8.47
N GLU A 116 14.41 -12.53 -7.80
CA GLU A 116 15.69 -12.13 -8.41
C GLU A 116 16.05 -13.10 -9.55
N SER A 117 15.94 -12.61 -10.78
CA SER A 117 16.12 -13.38 -12.03
C SER A 117 17.56 -13.41 -12.55
#